data_AF-A0A524RKV2-F1
#
_entry.id   AF-A0A524RKV2-F1
#
_cell.length_a   1.000
_cell.length_b   1.000
_cell.length_c   1.000
_cell.angle_alpha   90.00
_cell.angle_beta   90.00
_cell.angle_gamma   90.00
#
_symmetry.space_group_name_H-M   'P 1'
#
loop_
_entity.id
_entity.type
_entity.pdbx_description
1 polymer ?
#
loop_
_entity_poly.entity_id
_entity_poly.type
_entity_poly.pdbx_seq_one_letter_code
_entity_poly.pdbx_strand_id
1 'polypeptide(L)' 'MPMTRTARTIVMVPAVLLGGSFIATGLWADGPAAGNAVLAMGLGGLLLAAGLVVQLAPVPDREGGPPDHD' A
#
# COMPACT_ATOMS: atom_id res chain seq x y z
N MET A 1 14.53 12.82 0.13
CA MET A 1 15.29 11.55 0.25
C MET A 1 14.74 10.58 -0.78
N PRO A 2 15.56 10.04 -1.70
CA PRO A 2 15.08 9.15 -2.74
C PRO A 2 14.58 7.82 -2.14
N MET A 3 13.38 7.38 -2.52
CA MET A 3 12.77 6.14 -2.03
C MET A 3 13.47 4.93 -2.66
N THR A 4 14.21 4.17 -1.85
CA THR A 4 14.81 2.91 -2.32
C THR A 4 13.73 1.86 -2.58
N ARG A 5 14.00 0.92 -3.48
CA ARG A 5 13.12 -0.23 -3.76
C ARG A 5 12.68 -0.94 -2.47
N THR A 6 13.58 -1.02 -1.49
CA THR A 6 13.33 -1.57 -0.15
C THR A 6 12.32 -0.72 0.65
N ALA A 7 12.44 0.60 0.64
CA ALA A 7 11.49 1.50 1.30
C ALA A 7 10.08 1.38 0.71
N ARG A 8 9.99 1.21 -0.61
CA ARG A 8 8.71 0.95 -1.30
C ARG A 8 8.09 -0.37 -0.88
N THR A 9 8.88 -1.45 -0.81
CA THR A 9 8.37 -2.76 -0.36
C THR A 9 7.95 -2.77 1.11
N ILE A 10 8.70 -2.09 1.99
CA ILE A 10 8.38 -1.99 3.43
C ILE A 10 7.02 -1.33 3.68
N VAL A 11 6.65 -0.33 2.88
CA VAL A 11 5.33 0.34 2.99
C VAL A 11 4.23 -0.45 2.29
N MET A 12 4.56 -1.11 1.18
CA MET A 12 3.61 -1.88 0.35
C MET A 12 2.98 -3.06 1.10
N VAL A 13 3.83 -3.89 1.73
CA VAL A 13 3.40 -5.12 2.38
C VAL A 13 2.34 -4.86 3.48
N PRO A 14 2.57 -3.96 4.45
CA PRO A 14 1.57 -3.69 5.47
C PRO A 14 0.31 -3.01 4.92
N ALA A 15 0.41 -2.15 3.90
CA ALA A 15 -0.76 -1.51 3.30
C ALA A 15 -1.71 -2.53 2.64
N VAL A 16 -1.15 -3.51 1.92
CA VAL A 16 -1.93 -4.56 1.26
C VAL A 16 -2.54 -5.52 2.28
N LEU A 17 -1.75 -5.94 3.28
CA LEU A 17 -2.24 -6.80 4.35
C LEU A 17 -3.37 -6.14 5.15
N LEU A 18 -3.22 -4.86 5.48
CA LEU A 18 -4.21 -4.08 6.21
C LEU A 18 -5.46 -3.82 5.35
N GLY A 19 -5.30 -3.57 4.06
CA GLY A 19 -6.43 -3.47 3.12
C GLY A 19 -7.23 -4.77 3.05
N GLY A 20 -6.54 -5.91 2.95
CA GLY A 20 -7.17 -7.24 2.96
C GLY A 20 -7.91 -7.54 4.26
N SER A 21 -7.34 -7.17 5.41
CA SER A 21 -8.01 -7.37 6.70
C SER A 21 -9.28 -6.53 6.82
N PHE A 22 -9.26 -5.27 6.36
CA PHE A 22 -10.44 -4.40 6.36
C PHE A 22 -11.55 -4.89 5.43
N ILE A 23 -11.21 -5.41 4.24
CA ILE A 23 -12.20 -6.06 3.35
C ILE A 23 -12.78 -7.30 4.01
N ALA A 24 -11.96 -8.16 4.62
CA ALA A 24 -12.43 -9.35 5.31
C ALA A 24 -13.37 -8.99 6.48
N THR A 25 -13.05 -7.94 7.23
CA THR A 25 -13.92 -7.40 8.29
C THR A 25 -15.26 -6.93 7.75
N GLY A 26 -15.29 -6.22 6.61
CA GLY A 26 -16.55 -5.78 6.01
C GLY A 26 -17.38 -6.93 5.41
N LEU A 27 -16.74 -7.98 4.90
CA LEU A 27 -17.41 -9.12 4.26
C LEU A 27 -18.06 -10.07 5.27
N TRP A 28 -17.48 -10.17 6.46
CA TRP A 28 -17.95 -10.98 7.58
C TRP A 28 -18.47 -10.13 8.76
N ALA A 29 -18.79 -8.85 8.51
CA ALA A 29 -19.31 -7.95 9.53
C ALA A 29 -20.73 -8.40 9.94
N ASP A 30 -20.89 -8.71 11.23
CA ASP A 30 -22.17 -9.14 11.78
C ASP A 30 -22.52 -8.37 13.07
N GLY A 31 -23.80 -8.36 13.44
CA GLY A 31 -24.30 -7.65 14.61
C GLY A 31 -23.97 -6.13 14.60
N PRO A 32 -23.49 -5.54 15.72
CA PRO A 32 -23.14 -4.12 15.80
C PRO A 32 -22.08 -3.66 14.78
N ALA A 33 -21.27 -4.59 14.25
CA ALA A 33 -20.27 -4.31 13.23
C ALA A 33 -20.88 -4.17 11.81
N ALA A 34 -22.11 -4.64 11.57
CA ALA A 34 -22.76 -4.48 10.27
C ALA A 34 -22.93 -3.01 9.88
N GLY A 35 -23.14 -2.12 10.86
CA GLY A 35 -23.24 -0.67 10.63
C GLY A 35 -21.95 0.00 10.14
N ASN A 36 -20.79 -0.66 10.32
CA ASN A 36 -19.49 -0.17 9.87
C ASN A 36 -18.87 -1.02 8.74
N ALA A 37 -19.61 -2.00 8.21
CA ALA A 37 -19.19 -2.85 7.09
C ALA A 37 -18.82 -2.05 5.83
N VAL A 38 -19.64 -1.04 5.49
CA VAL A 38 -19.41 -0.16 4.32
C VAL A 38 -18.13 0.66 4.49
N LEU A 39 -17.90 1.19 5.70
CA LEU A 39 -16.68 1.90 6.05
C LEU A 39 -15.45 0.97 5.97
N ALA A 40 -15.59 -0.26 6.45
CA ALA A 40 -14.51 -1.24 6.42
C ALA A 40 -14.15 -1.64 4.98
N MET A 41 -15.16 -1.89 4.14
CA MET A 41 -14.99 -2.12 2.70
C MET A 41 -14.33 -0.93 1.99
N GLY A 42 -14.78 0.30 2.29
CA GLY A 42 -14.24 1.52 1.70
C GLY A 42 -12.77 1.75 2.05
N LEU A 43 -12.41 1.59 3.33
CA LEU A 43 -11.03 1.68 3.78
C LEU A 43 -10.18 0.55 3.18
N GLY A 44 -10.67 -0.68 3.22
CA GLY A 44 -9.96 -1.82 2.64
C GLY A 44 -9.66 -1.65 1.16
N GLY A 45 -10.65 -1.21 0.38
CA GLY A 45 -10.49 -0.88 -1.04
C GLY A 45 -9.51 0.27 -1.28
N LEU A 46 -9.59 1.35 -0.48
CA LEU A 46 -8.67 2.49 -0.57
C LEU A 46 -7.22 2.07 -0.31
N LEU A 47 -6.98 1.25 0.72
CA LEU A 47 -5.64 0.76 1.04
C LEU A 47 -5.08 -0.15 -0.07
N LEU A 48 -5.90 -1.05 -0.63
CA LEU A 48 -5.47 -1.87 -1.76
C LEU A 48 -5.16 -1.02 -3.01
N ALA A 49 -6.00 -0.03 -3.31
CA ALA A 49 -5.79 0.88 -4.44
C ALA A 49 -4.51 1.71 -4.25
N ALA A 50 -4.30 2.28 -3.07
CA ALA A 50 -3.08 3.02 -2.74
C ALA A 50 -1.84 2.14 -2.88
N GLY A 51 -1.93 0.88 -2.45
CA GLY A 51 -0.87 -0.08 -2.64
C GLY A 51 -0.54 -0.33 -4.12
N LEU A 52 -1.56 -0.51 -4.95
CA LEU A 52 -1.39 -0.71 -6.40
C LEU A 52 -0.81 0.54 -7.09
N VAL A 53 -1.21 1.74 -6.68
CA VAL A 53 -0.66 3.00 -7.19
C VAL A 53 0.84 3.11 -6.88
N VAL A 54 1.26 2.69 -5.68
CA VAL A 54 2.68 2.62 -5.33
C VAL A 54 3.42 1.63 -6.23
N GLN A 55 2.76 0.57 -6.72
CA GLN A 55 3.35 -0.36 -7.69
C GLN A 55 3.55 0.26 -9.07
N LEU A 56 2.59 1.05 -9.53
CA LEU A 56 2.65 1.72 -10.83
C LEU A 56 3.51 2.99 -10.80
N ALA A 57 3.79 3.55 -9.63
CA ALA A 57 4.62 4.75 -9.51
C ALA A 57 6.03 4.48 -10.08
N PRO A 58 6.50 5.30 -11.04
CA PRO A 58 7.85 5.18 -11.57
C PRO A 58 8.87 5.40 -10.45
N VAL A 59 9.85 4.51 -10.37
CA VAL A 59 11.00 4.69 -9.48
C VAL A 59 11.94 5.67 -10.19
N PRO A 60 12.29 6.81 -9.58
CA PRO A 60 13.29 7.71 -10.16
C PRO A 60 14.60 6.93 -10.34
N ASP A 61 15.13 6.92 -11.56
CA ASP A 61 16.42 6.31 -11.85
C ASP A 61 17.51 7.00 -11.02
N ARG A 62 18.50 6.22 -10.61
CA ARG A 62 19.71 6.73 -9.94
C ARG A 62 20.49 7.58 -10.94
N GLU A 63 20.25 8.88 -10.96
CA GLU A 63 21.23 9.82 -11.49
C GLU A 63 22.37 9.98 -10.48
N GLY A 64 23.57 9.53 -10.88
CA GLY A 64 24.81 9.74 -10.13
C GLY A 64 25.52 8.46 -9.69
N GLY A 65 26.02 7.68 -10.66
CA GLY A 65 27.22 6.88 -10.41
C GLY A 65 28.40 7.81 -10.12
N PRO A 66 29.30 7.48 -9.17
CA PRO A 66 30.46 8.32 -8.89
C PRO A 66 31.30 8.51 -10.17
N PRO A 67 31.86 9.70 -10.43
CA PRO A 67 32.72 9.90 -11.59
C PRO A 67 33.91 8.94 -11.48
N ASP A 68 34.11 8.16 -12.53
CA ASP A 68 35.30 7.33 -12.71
C ASP A 68 36.51 8.28 -12.66
N HIS A 69 37.33 8.15 -11.62
CA HIS A 69 38.63 8.82 -11.55
C HIS A 69 39.64 7.88 -12.19
N ASP A 70 40.04 8.23 -13.41
CA ASP A 70 41.18 7.66 -14.15
C ASP A 70 42.51 7.74 -13.37
#